data_AF-A0A9K3GF71-F1
#
_entry.id   AF-A0A9K3GF71-F1
#
_cell.length_a   1.000
_cell.length_b   1.000
_cell.length_c   1.000
_cell.angle_alpha   90.00
_cell.angle_beta   90.00
_cell.angle_gamma   90.00
#
_symmetry.space_group_name_H-M   'P 1'
#
loop_
_entity.id
_entity.type
_entity.pdbx_description
1 polymer ?
#
loop_
_entity_poly.entity_id
_entity_poly.type
_entity_poly.pdbx_seq_one_letter_code
_entity_poly.pdbx_strand_id
1 'polypeptide(L)'
;MPALSVACAIAFNKGDMATVRATLKDLDKVEKRHPLSTCVHCEAALAQGDLEKAQQLAAGALSHLASLNQSASDPFHSTMKAYAQFTLGRVALGQGDLPTAVHRLMAAQHQSHHSVVTAANIHLASPTTRW
;
A
#
# COMPACT_ATOMS: atom_id res chain seq x y z
N MET A 1 -8.91 -1.16 17.21
CA MET A 1 -7.59 -1.74 16.84
C MET A 1 -6.75 -0.94 15.80
N PRO A 2 -7.02 0.34 15.40
CA PRO A 2 -6.14 1.07 14.46
C PRO A 2 -4.94 1.79 15.10
N ALA A 3 -4.74 1.67 16.42
CA ALA A 3 -3.81 2.53 17.15
C ALA A 3 -2.33 2.30 16.77
N LEU A 4 -1.93 1.06 16.48
CA LEU A 4 -0.53 0.74 16.19
C LEU A 4 -0.12 1.12 14.76
N SER A 5 -0.99 0.90 13.77
CA SER A 5 -0.75 1.33 12.39
C SER A 5 -0.77 2.85 12.25
N VAL A 6 -1.66 3.54 12.97
CA VAL A 6 -1.65 5.01 13.07
C VAL A 6 -0.41 5.53 13.80
N ALA A 7 -0.02 4.91 14.91
CA ALA A 7 1.21 5.30 15.63
C ALA A 7 2.46 5.12 14.76
N CYS A 8 2.54 4.03 13.98
CA CYS A 8 3.63 3.81 13.05
C CYS A 8 3.65 4.87 11.93
N ALA A 9 2.48 5.24 11.38
CA ALA A 9 2.37 6.29 10.37
C ALA A 9 2.77 7.68 10.93
N ILE A 10 2.40 7.99 12.17
CA ILE A 10 2.80 9.24 12.84
C ILE A 10 4.32 9.26 13.08
N ALA A 11 4.89 8.15 13.54
CA ALA A 11 6.34 8.03 13.76
C ALA A 11 7.12 8.18 12.45
N PHE A 12 6.61 7.60 11.36
CA PHE A 12 7.16 7.75 10.02
C PHE A 12 7.14 9.21 9.55
N ASN A 13 6.02 9.90 9.73
CA ASN A 13 5.90 11.31 9.34
C ASN A 13 6.82 12.24 10.16
N LYS A 14 7.16 11.83 11.39
CA LYS A 14 8.13 12.54 12.24
C LYS A 14 9.60 12.17 11.95
N GLY A 15 9.85 11.24 11.03
CA GLY A 15 11.19 10.73 10.75
C GLY A 15 11.81 9.90 11.88
N ASP A 16 11.01 9.50 12.88
CA ASP A 16 11.48 8.69 14.00
C ASP A 16 11.54 7.21 13.62
N MET A 17 12.62 6.85 12.93
CA MET A 17 12.83 5.50 12.44
C MET A 17 13.06 4.47 13.56
N ALA A 18 13.42 4.91 14.77
CA ALA A 18 13.54 4.02 15.93
C ALA A 18 12.16 3.57 16.41
N THR A 19 11.24 4.52 16.55
CA THR A 19 9.84 4.24 16.90
C THR A 19 9.15 3.45 15.79
N VAL A 20 9.37 3.78 14.52
CA VAL A 20 8.85 3.02 13.37
C VAL A 20 9.24 1.54 13.46
N ARG A 21 10.52 1.23 13.72
CA ARG A 21 11.00 -0.16 13.87
C ARG A 21 10.35 -0.88 15.05
N ALA A 22 10.19 -0.20 16.19
CA ALA A 22 9.54 -0.78 17.36
C ALA A 22 8.05 -1.07 17.08
N THR A 23 7.33 -0.11 16.53
CA THR A 23 5.91 -0.27 16.20
C THR A 23 5.69 -1.29 15.10
N LEU A 24 6.56 -1.40 14.09
CA LEU A 24 6.52 -2.47 13.08
C LEU A 24 6.70 -3.85 13.68
N LYS A 25 7.66 -4.02 14.59
CA LYS A 25 7.90 -5.31 15.25
C LYS A 25 6.70 -5.77 16.06
N ASP A 26 5.95 -4.84 16.64
CA ASP A 26 4.71 -5.13 17.35
C ASP A 26 3.52 -5.30 16.39
N LEU A 27 3.50 -4.58 15.26
CA LEU A 27 2.56 -4.80 14.16
C LEU A 27 2.69 -6.22 13.57
N ASP A 28 3.92 -6.70 13.38
CA ASP A 28 4.26 -8.05 12.87
C ASP A 28 3.72 -9.17 13.77
N LYS A 29 3.58 -8.92 15.08
CA LYS A 29 3.03 -9.89 16.04
C LYS A 29 1.51 -9.94 15.99
N VAL A 30 0.85 -8.84 15.62
CA VAL A 30 -0.60 -8.66 15.77
C VAL A 30 -1.35 -8.72 14.43
N GLU A 31 -0.73 -8.29 13.33
CA GLU A 31 -1.36 -8.09 12.02
C GLU A 31 -0.70 -8.91 10.90
N LYS A 32 -0.48 -10.21 11.11
CA LYS A 32 0.21 -11.08 10.12
C LYS A 32 -0.44 -11.18 8.73
N ARG A 33 -1.60 -10.57 8.49
CA ARG A 33 -2.32 -10.64 7.20
C ARG A 33 -3.12 -9.38 6.88
N HIS A 34 -2.95 -8.28 7.63
CA HIS A 34 -3.73 -7.08 7.36
C HIS A 34 -3.08 -6.27 6.23
N PRO A 35 -3.80 -5.87 5.17
CA PRO A 35 -3.18 -5.20 4.02
C PRO A 35 -2.59 -3.81 4.38
N LEU A 36 -3.16 -3.10 5.35
CA LEU A 36 -2.54 -1.87 5.91
C LEU A 36 -1.18 -2.15 6.56
N SER A 37 -0.99 -3.31 7.19
CA SER A 37 0.31 -3.72 7.74
C SER A 37 1.32 -3.84 6.62
N THR A 38 0.97 -4.49 5.51
CA THR A 38 1.85 -4.61 4.33
C THR A 38 2.28 -3.24 3.80
N CYS A 39 1.39 -2.25 3.74
CA CYS A 39 1.75 -0.90 3.30
C CYS A 39 2.77 -0.24 4.23
N VAL A 40 2.57 -0.35 5.54
CA VAL A 40 3.46 0.22 6.54
C VAL A 40 4.85 -0.45 6.49
N HIS A 41 4.90 -1.75 6.25
CA HIS A 41 6.16 -2.49 6.08
C HIS A 41 6.90 -2.08 4.79
N CYS A 42 6.18 -1.85 3.69
CA CYS A 42 6.75 -1.33 2.45
C CYS A 42 7.38 0.07 2.63
N GLU A 43 6.64 1.01 3.22
CA GLU A 43 7.16 2.36 3.50
C GLU A 43 8.41 2.31 4.39
N ALA A 44 8.38 1.47 5.42
CA ALA A 44 9.49 1.37 6.36
C ALA A 44 10.74 0.78 5.73
N ALA A 45 10.60 -0.24 4.87
CA ALA A 45 11.72 -0.80 4.13
C ALA A 45 12.32 0.25 3.18
N LEU A 46 11.48 1.00 2.46
CA LEU A 46 11.93 2.10 1.60
C LEU A 46 12.65 3.20 2.38
N ALA A 47 12.14 3.61 3.54
CA ALA A 47 12.78 4.62 4.38
C ALA A 47 14.08 4.14 5.03
N GLN A 48 14.27 2.83 5.17
CA GLN A 48 15.53 2.22 5.61
C GLN A 48 16.53 2.02 4.45
N GLY A 49 16.12 2.31 3.21
CA GLY A 49 16.93 2.03 2.02
C GLY A 49 16.98 0.54 1.65
N ASP A 50 16.19 -0.30 2.30
CA ASP A 50 16.11 -1.74 2.03
C ASP A 50 15.18 -1.99 0.84
N LEU A 51 15.73 -1.72 -0.36
CA LEU A 51 15.00 -1.83 -1.62
C LEU A 51 14.59 -3.28 -1.93
N GLU A 52 15.42 -4.26 -1.55
CA GLU A 52 15.14 -5.67 -1.77
C GLU A 52 13.94 -6.14 -0.95
N LYS A 53 13.89 -5.78 0.33
CA LYS A 53 12.74 -6.10 1.19
C LYS A 53 11.48 -5.37 0.74
N ALA A 54 11.58 -4.09 0.37
CA ALA A 54 10.45 -3.35 -0.18
C ALA A 54 9.89 -4.02 -1.45
N GLN A 55 10.77 -4.52 -2.33
CA GLN A 55 10.40 -5.25 -3.53
C GLN A 55 9.69 -6.55 -3.21
N GLN A 56 10.24 -7.36 -2.31
CA GLN A 56 9.66 -8.64 -1.91
C GLN A 56 8.27 -8.46 -1.29
N LEU A 57 8.11 -7.48 -0.39
CA LEU A 57 6.83 -7.18 0.25
C LEU A 57 5.77 -6.74 -0.77
N ALA A 58 6.12 -5.82 -1.68
CA ALA A 58 5.19 -5.33 -2.68
C ALA A 58 4.83 -6.39 -3.73
N ALA A 59 5.79 -7.21 -4.16
CA ALA A 59 5.54 -8.33 -5.07
C ALA A 59 4.67 -9.41 -4.41
N GLY A 60 4.93 -9.72 -3.14
CA GLY A 60 4.13 -10.64 -2.34
C GLY A 60 2.68 -10.14 -2.19
N ALA A 61 2.50 -8.84 -1.95
CA ALA A 61 1.18 -8.22 -1.91
C ALA A 61 0.44 -8.39 -3.24
N LEU A 62 1.07 -8.10 -4.37
CA LEU A 62 0.45 -8.28 -5.69
C LEU A 62 0.10 -9.73 -6.00
N SER A 63 0.97 -10.68 -5.64
CA SER A 63 0.71 -12.11 -5.83
C SER A 63 -0.48 -12.58 -4.99
N HIS A 64 -0.55 -12.13 -3.74
CA HIS A 64 -1.68 -12.43 -2.86
C HIS A 64 -3.00 -11.81 -3.36
N LEU A 65 -2.96 -10.57 -3.83
CA LEU A 65 -4.12 -9.90 -4.42
C LEU A 65 -4.57 -10.59 -5.73
N ALA A 66 -3.63 -11.11 -6.52
CA ALA A 66 -3.94 -11.88 -7.72
C ALA A 66 -4.58 -13.24 -7.39
N SER A 67 -4.13 -13.93 -6.34
CA SER A 67 -4.68 -15.23 -5.95
C SER A 67 -6.06 -15.14 -5.31
N LEU A 68 -6.39 -14.01 -4.69
CA LEU A 68 -7.70 -13.79 -4.07
C LEU A 68 -8.85 -13.70 -5.09
N ASN A 69 -8.57 -13.50 -6.39
CA ASN A 69 -9.55 -13.47 -7.48
C ASN A 69 -10.81 -12.62 -7.19
N GLN A 70 -10.67 -11.63 -6.29
CA GLN A 70 -11.74 -10.71 -5.94
C GLN A 70 -11.89 -9.71 -7.06
N SER A 71 -13.14 -9.42 -7.43
CA SER A 71 -13.46 -8.56 -8.55
C SER A 71 -12.77 -7.21 -8.38
N ALA A 72 -12.33 -6.61 -9.49
CA ALA A 72 -11.76 -5.27 -9.52
C ALA A 72 -12.71 -4.16 -8.98
N SER A 73 -13.88 -4.55 -8.48
CA SER A 73 -14.92 -3.72 -7.90
C SER A 73 -14.74 -3.48 -6.40
N ASP A 74 -13.85 -4.21 -5.70
CA ASP A 74 -13.49 -3.84 -4.32
C ASP A 74 -12.53 -2.64 -4.31
N PRO A 75 -12.96 -1.47 -3.79
CA PRO A 75 -12.11 -0.28 -3.69
C PRO A 75 -10.86 -0.54 -2.83
N PHE A 76 -10.96 -1.43 -1.85
CA PHE A 76 -9.84 -1.76 -1.00
C PHE A 76 -8.78 -2.58 -1.74
N HIS A 77 -9.21 -3.60 -2.50
CA HIS A 77 -8.33 -4.42 -3.34
C HIS A 77 -7.60 -3.59 -4.41
N SER A 78 -8.32 -2.67 -5.05
CA SER A 78 -7.74 -1.76 -6.06
C SER A 78 -6.78 -0.74 -5.45
N THR A 79 -7.08 -0.18 -4.28
CA THR A 79 -6.17 0.69 -3.53
C THR A 79 -4.88 -0.03 -3.13
N MET A 80 -5.00 -1.26 -2.62
CA MET A 80 -3.84 -2.08 -2.23
C MET A 80 -2.95 -2.42 -3.44
N LYS A 81 -3.56 -2.74 -4.58
CA LYS A 81 -2.84 -3.01 -5.83
C LYS A 81 -2.09 -1.77 -6.32
N ALA A 82 -2.74 -0.60 -6.28
CA ALA A 82 -2.13 0.68 -6.63
C ALA A 82 -0.92 0.99 -5.75
N TYR A 83 -1.07 0.81 -4.43
CA TYR A 83 0.01 1.04 -3.47
C TYR A 83 1.21 0.10 -3.68
N ALA A 84 0.95 -1.19 -3.96
CA ALA A 84 2.02 -2.13 -4.26
C ALA A 84 2.76 -1.78 -5.57
N GLN A 85 2.05 -1.34 -6.62
CA GLN A 85 2.68 -0.84 -7.85
C GLN A 85 3.50 0.43 -7.61
N PHE A 86 3.00 1.35 -6.78
CA PHE A 86 3.71 2.56 -6.39
C PHE A 86 5.03 2.24 -5.66
N THR A 87 4.99 1.30 -4.73
CA THR A 87 6.16 0.83 -3.99
C THR A 87 7.21 0.24 -4.95
N LEU A 88 6.80 -0.61 -5.89
CA LEU A 88 7.71 -1.17 -6.90
C LEU A 88 8.30 -0.10 -7.82
N GLY A 89 7.52 0.94 -8.14
CA GLY A 89 8.02 2.10 -8.89
C GLY A 89 9.11 2.86 -8.13
N ARG A 90 8.94 3.06 -6.82
CA ARG A 90 9.96 3.68 -5.95
C ARG A 90 11.21 2.83 -5.80
N VAL A 91 11.05 1.50 -5.70
CA VAL A 91 12.19 0.57 -5.72
C VAL A 91 12.96 0.70 -7.04
N ALA A 92 12.28 0.68 -8.18
CA ALA A 92 12.90 0.81 -9.50
C ALA A 92 13.64 2.15 -9.65
N LEU A 93 13.07 3.26 -9.12
CA LEU A 93 13.79 4.54 -9.04
C LEU A 93 15.07 4.43 -8.20
N GLY A 94 15.00 3.81 -7.04
CA GLY A 94 16.16 3.59 -6.17
C GLY A 94 17.25 2.71 -6.80
N GLN A 95 16.86 1.81 -7.71
CA GLN A 95 17.75 0.95 -8.49
C GLN A 95 18.28 1.62 -9.78
N GLY A 96 17.79 2.81 -10.13
CA GLY A 96 18.15 3.52 -11.36
C GLY A 96 17.43 3.03 -12.63
N ASP A 97 16.45 2.13 -12.50
CA ASP A 97 15.63 1.66 -13.63
C ASP A 97 14.43 2.60 -13.87
N LEU A 98 14.72 3.71 -14.55
CA LEU A 98 13.74 4.72 -14.93
C LEU A 98 12.58 4.19 -15.80
N PRO A 99 12.82 3.36 -16.85
CA PRO A 99 11.74 2.81 -17.65
C PRO A 99 10.73 1.99 -16.81
N THR A 100 11.23 1.09 -15.96
CA THR A 100 10.37 0.30 -15.07
C THR A 100 9.67 1.18 -14.04
N ALA A 101 10.37 2.15 -13.46
CA ALA A 101 9.78 3.09 -12.52
C ALA A 101 8.58 3.83 -13.13
N VAL A 102 8.74 4.41 -14.32
CA VAL A 102 7.66 5.14 -15.00
C VAL A 102 6.49 4.23 -15.29
N HIS A 103 6.73 3.04 -15.85
CA HIS A 103 5.66 2.08 -16.13
C HIS A 103 4.86 1.71 -14.87
N ARG A 104 5.56 1.44 -13.76
CA ARG A 104 4.96 1.05 -12.48
C ARG A 104 4.19 2.19 -11.82
N LEU A 105 4.73 3.41 -11.85
CA LEU A 105 4.07 4.60 -11.29
C LEU A 105 2.82 4.97 -12.09
N MET A 106 2.86 4.90 -13.41
CA MET A 106 1.69 5.12 -14.26
C MET A 106 0.61 4.06 -14.03
N ALA A 107 0.99 2.79 -13.85
CA ALA A 107 0.07 1.72 -13.51
C ALA A 107 -0.59 1.93 -12.13
N ALA A 108 0.17 2.42 -11.15
CA ALA A 108 -0.36 2.78 -9.83
C ALA A 108 -1.39 3.91 -9.94
N GLN A 109 -1.07 4.98 -10.68
CA GLN A 109 -1.97 6.12 -10.86
C GLN A 109 -3.31 5.73 -11.51
N HIS A 110 -3.28 4.93 -12.57
CA HIS A 110 -4.49 4.42 -13.21
C HIS A 110 -5.37 3.61 -12.25
N GLN A 111 -4.77 2.77 -11.40
CA GLN A 111 -5.50 1.95 -10.43
C GLN A 111 -6.09 2.79 -9.29
N SER A 112 -5.37 3.82 -8.83
CA SER A 112 -5.89 4.78 -7.85
C SER A 112 -7.11 5.54 -8.38
N HIS A 113 -7.06 6.01 -9.62
CA HIS A 113 -8.17 6.71 -10.27
C HIS A 113 -9.39 5.80 -10.40
N HIS A 114 -9.20 4.55 -10.83
CA HIS A 114 -10.28 3.56 -10.89
C HIS A 114 -10.92 3.34 -9.51
N SER A 115 -10.11 3.17 -8.45
CA SER A 115 -10.61 2.99 -7.08
C SER A 115 -11.47 4.16 -6.59
N VAL A 116 -11.02 5.40 -6.81
CA VAL A 116 -11.76 6.61 -6.40
C VAL A 116 -13.09 6.71 -7.14
N VAL A 117 -13.09 6.46 -8.45
CA VAL A 117 -14.32 6.48 -9.27
C VAL A 117 -15.29 5.38 -8.84
N THR A 118 -14.81 4.17 -8.59
CA THR A 118 -15.65 3.05 -8.10
C THR A 118 -16.23 3.36 -6.73
N ALA A 119 -15.43 3.88 -5.78
CA ALA A 119 -15.90 4.26 -4.45
C ALA A 119 -16.94 5.39 -4.51
N ALA A 120 -16.72 6.41 -5.34
CA ALA A 120 -17.66 7.50 -5.57
C ALA A 120 -18.99 6.99 -6.15
N ASN A 121 -18.93 6.08 -7.12
CA ASN A 121 -20.12 5.49 -7.73
C ASN A 121 -20.92 4.62 -6.72
N ILE A 122 -20.25 3.86 -5.85
CA ILE A 122 -20.91 3.10 -4.77
C ILE A 122 -21.59 4.05 -3.76
N HIS A 123 -20.93 5.16 -3.42
CA HIS A 123 -21.48 6.15 -2.50
C HIS A 123 -22.71 6.89 -3.10
N LEU A 124 -22.66 7.21 -4.38
CA LEU A 124 -23.77 7.84 -5.11
C LEU A 124 -24.94 6.88 -5.40
N ALA A 125 -24.67 5.58 -5.51
CA ALA A 125 -25.69 4.55 -5.70
C ALA A 125 -26.37 4.10 -4.38
N SER A 126 -25.85 4.51 -3.22
CA SER A 126 -26.49 4.19 -1.93
C SER A 126 -27.79 4.98 -1.75
N PRO A 127 -28.90 4.33 -1.35
CA PRO A 127 -30.22 4.97 -1.26
C PRO A 127 -30.34 6.05 -0.17
N THR A 128 -29.33 6.19 0.70
CA THR A 128 -29.30 7.14 1.81
C THR A 128 -28.90 8.58 1.40
N THR A 129 -28.46 8.81 0.16
CA THR A 129 -28.02 10.13 -0.34
C THR A 129 -29.10 10.89 -1.11
N ARG A 130 -30.35 10.41 -1.13
CA ARG A 130 -31.51 11.19 -1.60
C ARG A 130 -32.18 11.88 -0.42
N TRP A 131 -31.74 13.11 -0.13
CA TRP A 131 -32.54 14.10 0.60
C TRP A 131 -32.76 15.29 -0.33
#